data_AF-A0A7W0QXJ5-F1
#
_entry.id   AF-A0A7W0QXJ5-F1
#
_cell.length_a   1.000
_cell.length_b   1.000
_cell.length_c   1.000
_cell.angle_alpha   90.00
_cell.angle_beta   90.00
_cell.angle_gamma   90.00
#
_symmetry.space_group_name_H-M   'P 1'
#
loop_
_entity.id
_entity.type
_entity.pdbx_description
1 polymer ?
#
loop_
_entity_poly.entity_id
_entity_poly.type
_entity_poly.pdbx_seq_one_letter_code
_entity_poly.pdbx_strand_id
1 'polypeptide(L)'
;MTQAQSQLYRPARPGREFRATALGQPVPSVATEMRARRQVPLGSSEPEDRQALSHGTVPQAPRYLPGLDGLRAVAVAAVVAYHLGELPGGFLGVDVFFVISGFLITRLLLAEHERTGRIAIGAFWGRRFRRLLPALLVLLVAVALASRAELPGWRLTEIRNDAFGALAYVANWRFVLSGESYFTKGVGPSPLRHTWSLAIEEQFYLLWPLVVAGVLAMARRAARLSVGAVALAVGVGSAVWMAVVSGQGHDLSRIYYGTDTRVFALCGGAWLASWWDPAAAAASRPARRRHRERWALAGTMAVVRLGMLAVFAVTDHAAFY
;
A
#
# COMPACT_ATOMS: atom_id res chain seq x y z
N MET A 1 -20.84 75.55 -22.04
CA MET A 1 -19.99 75.15 -20.90
C MET A 1 -19.17 73.94 -21.35
N THR A 2 -17.85 73.85 -21.37
CA THR A 2 -16.70 74.74 -21.13
C THR A 2 -15.48 73.98 -21.65
N GLN A 3 -14.64 74.64 -22.47
CA GLN A 3 -13.19 74.47 -22.77
C GLN A 3 -12.64 73.06 -23.14
N ALA A 4 -12.04 72.80 -24.32
CA ALA A 4 -10.80 73.35 -24.90
C ALA A 4 -9.55 72.95 -24.06
N GLN A 5 -8.41 72.43 -24.54
CA GLN A 5 -7.51 72.79 -25.65
C GLN A 5 -6.43 71.67 -25.80
N SER A 6 -6.04 71.27 -27.02
CA SER A 6 -4.81 71.62 -27.78
C SER A 6 -3.52 70.88 -27.33
N GLN A 7 -2.97 70.04 -28.21
CA GLN A 7 -1.82 70.30 -29.10
C GLN A 7 -0.45 70.07 -28.46
N LEU A 8 0.36 69.17 -29.06
CA LEU A 8 1.67 69.57 -29.58
C LEU A 8 2.19 68.56 -30.62
N TYR A 9 2.79 69.13 -31.66
CA TYR A 9 3.09 68.57 -32.97
C TYR A 9 4.55 68.90 -33.34
N ARG A 10 5.25 67.91 -33.93
CA ARG A 10 6.43 67.98 -34.82
C ARG A 10 7.79 68.50 -34.27
N PRO A 11 8.92 68.38 -35.03
CA PRO A 11 9.16 67.70 -36.32
C PRO A 11 10.44 66.83 -36.40
N ALA A 12 10.57 66.13 -37.55
CA ALA A 12 11.80 65.54 -38.06
C ALA A 12 12.87 66.59 -38.45
N ARG A 13 14.15 66.19 -38.43
CA ARG A 13 15.25 66.87 -39.16
C ARG A 13 16.07 65.88 -39.99
N PRO A 14 16.61 66.30 -41.15
CA PRO A 14 17.33 65.46 -42.10
C PRO A 14 18.86 65.68 -42.11
N GLY A 15 19.60 64.66 -42.57
CA GLY A 15 20.68 64.85 -43.56
C GLY A 15 22.15 64.86 -43.10
N ARG A 16 22.95 64.10 -43.86
CA ARG A 16 24.40 64.20 -44.16
C ARG A 16 25.35 63.68 -43.05
N GLU A 17 26.43 62.94 -43.33
CA GLU A 17 27.37 62.97 -44.45
C GLU A 17 27.95 61.59 -44.82
N PHE A 18 28.27 61.45 -46.10
CA PHE A 18 29.07 60.38 -46.70
C PHE A 18 30.53 60.83 -46.73
N ARG A 19 31.48 60.01 -46.26
CA ARG A 19 32.85 60.02 -46.82
C ARG A 19 33.53 58.67 -46.65
N ALA A 20 33.83 58.06 -47.79
CA ALA A 20 34.61 56.86 -47.95
C ALA A 20 36.11 57.18 -48.00
N THR A 21 36.94 56.27 -47.48
CA THR A 21 38.34 56.06 -47.90
C THR A 21 38.69 54.60 -47.56
N ALA A 22 38.65 53.66 -48.53
CA ALA A 22 39.80 53.16 -49.32
C ALA A 22 40.96 52.66 -48.42
N LEU A 23 41.53 51.45 -48.49
CA LEU A 23 41.71 50.45 -49.54
C LEU A 23 42.19 49.12 -48.90
N GLY A 24 41.70 48.00 -49.46
CA GLY A 24 42.34 46.68 -49.60
C GLY A 24 43.20 46.07 -48.49
N GLN A 25 42.76 44.93 -47.95
CA GLN A 25 43.60 43.77 -47.61
C GLN A 25 42.75 42.47 -47.67
N PRO A 26 43.36 41.31 -48.00
CA PRO A 26 42.67 40.10 -48.47
C PRO A 26 42.06 39.24 -47.35
N VAL A 27 41.02 38.48 -47.70
CA VAL A 27 40.34 37.50 -46.83
C VAL A 27 41.22 36.25 -46.66
N PRO A 28 41.59 35.82 -45.44
CA PRO A 28 42.34 34.57 -45.25
C PRO A 28 41.40 33.36 -45.23
N SER A 29 41.69 32.37 -46.08
CA SER A 29 41.05 31.05 -46.08
C SER A 29 41.60 30.14 -44.97
N VAL A 30 40.71 29.72 -44.06
CA VAL A 30 40.49 28.43 -43.33
C VAL A 30 41.61 27.37 -43.10
N ALA A 31 42.85 27.49 -43.58
CA ALA A 31 43.82 26.37 -43.54
C ALA A 31 45.06 26.56 -42.64
N THR A 32 45.23 27.68 -41.93
CA THR A 32 46.50 28.01 -41.25
C THR A 32 46.34 28.32 -39.76
N GLU A 33 45.53 27.54 -39.04
CA GLU A 33 45.38 27.67 -37.57
C GLU A 33 45.80 26.41 -36.81
N MET A 34 46.43 25.42 -37.47
CA MET A 34 46.80 24.13 -36.84
C MET A 34 48.26 23.99 -36.40
N ARG A 35 49.14 24.99 -36.59
CA ARG A 35 50.54 24.87 -36.15
C ARG A 35 51.15 26.22 -35.80
N ALA A 36 51.03 26.64 -34.54
CA ALA A 36 52.11 27.20 -33.71
C ALA A 36 51.58 28.12 -32.60
N ARG A 37 51.55 27.58 -31.37
CA ARG A 37 51.78 28.25 -30.06
C ARG A 37 51.48 27.17 -29.00
N ARG A 38 52.39 26.23 -28.76
CA ARG A 38 53.55 26.30 -27.84
C ARG A 38 53.20 26.95 -26.50
N GLN A 39 53.19 26.08 -25.48
CA GLN A 39 53.48 26.30 -24.05
C GLN A 39 52.44 27.10 -23.23
N VAL A 40 51.55 26.34 -22.58
CA VAL A 40 50.93 26.70 -21.30
C VAL A 40 51.45 25.70 -20.26
N PRO A 41 51.82 26.12 -19.03
CA PRO A 41 52.56 25.28 -18.08
C PRO A 41 51.71 24.11 -17.56
N LEU A 42 52.35 22.96 -17.33
CA LEU A 42 51.78 21.86 -16.53
C LEU A 42 51.68 22.31 -15.07
N GLY A 43 50.60 23.02 -14.74
CA GLY A 43 50.15 23.25 -13.38
C GLY A 43 49.30 22.07 -12.93
N SER A 44 49.76 21.38 -11.89
CA SER A 44 49.01 20.38 -11.14
C SER A 44 47.82 21.02 -10.42
N SER A 45 46.60 20.80 -10.90
CA SER A 45 45.37 20.97 -10.12
C SER A 45 44.22 20.18 -10.75
N GLU A 46 43.96 19.02 -10.13
CA GLU A 46 42.67 18.35 -9.94
C GLU A 46 41.80 17.90 -11.14
N PRO A 47 41.48 16.60 -11.21
CA PRO A 47 40.34 16.09 -11.95
C PRO A 47 39.16 15.80 -11.00
N GLU A 48 38.54 16.80 -10.36
CA GLU A 48 37.37 16.54 -9.49
C GLU A 48 36.02 16.95 -10.09
N ASP A 49 35.96 17.87 -11.05
CA ASP A 49 34.68 18.54 -11.35
C ASP A 49 33.87 17.95 -12.52
N ARG A 50 34.21 16.75 -13.00
CA ARG A 50 33.44 16.05 -14.07
C ARG A 50 32.54 14.92 -13.57
N GLN A 51 32.55 14.59 -12.28
CA GLN A 51 31.67 13.56 -11.70
C GLN A 51 30.37 14.13 -11.09
N ALA A 52 30.22 15.45 -11.00
CA ALA A 52 29.09 16.07 -10.30
C ALA A 52 27.75 16.11 -11.10
N LEU A 53 27.72 15.70 -12.37
CA LEU A 53 26.54 15.87 -13.25
C LEU A 53 25.83 14.58 -13.68
N SER A 54 26.16 13.41 -13.11
CA SER A 54 25.52 12.13 -13.51
C SER A 54 24.81 11.35 -12.40
N HIS A 55 24.53 11.95 -11.25
CA HIS A 55 23.60 11.37 -10.28
C HIS A 55 22.20 11.93 -10.46
N GLY A 56 21.63 11.70 -11.65
CA GLY A 56 20.18 11.61 -11.76
C GLY A 56 19.74 10.46 -10.87
N THR A 57 19.20 10.77 -9.70
CA THR A 57 18.71 9.80 -8.73
C THR A 57 17.62 8.97 -9.41
N VAL A 58 17.99 7.83 -10.00
CA VAL A 58 17.03 6.86 -10.51
C VAL A 58 16.09 6.54 -9.35
N PRO A 59 14.76 6.77 -9.48
CA PRO A 59 13.84 6.55 -8.39
C PRO A 59 13.93 5.08 -7.92
N GLN A 60 14.48 4.88 -6.73
CA GLN A 60 14.71 3.54 -6.18
C GLN A 60 13.35 2.84 -5.99
N ALA A 61 13.20 1.65 -6.57
CA ALA A 61 12.04 0.81 -6.35
C ALA A 61 11.87 0.54 -4.83
N PRO A 62 10.63 0.37 -4.34
CA PRO A 62 10.42 0.07 -2.92
C PRO A 62 11.21 -1.18 -2.52
N ARG A 63 12.13 -1.00 -1.58
CA ARG A 63 13.02 -2.07 -1.11
C ARG A 63 12.18 -3.26 -0.64
N TYR A 64 12.46 -4.43 -1.21
CA TYR A 64 11.92 -5.72 -0.76
C TYR A 64 12.31 -5.94 0.71
N LEU A 65 11.35 -6.39 1.53
CA LEU A 65 11.51 -6.55 2.97
C LEU A 65 11.37 -8.04 3.34
N PRO A 66 12.44 -8.85 3.15
CA PRO A 66 12.38 -10.29 3.36
C PRO A 66 11.93 -10.69 4.78
N GLY A 67 12.24 -9.87 5.79
CA GLY A 67 11.80 -10.10 7.16
C GLY A 67 10.28 -10.11 7.34
N LEU A 68 9.53 -9.35 6.53
CA LEU A 68 8.07 -9.35 6.59
C LEU A 68 7.48 -10.62 5.96
N ASP A 69 8.11 -11.17 4.92
CA ASP A 69 7.70 -12.45 4.36
C ASP A 69 8.01 -13.60 5.33
N GLY A 70 9.14 -13.55 6.03
CA GLY A 70 9.44 -14.47 7.14
C GLY A 70 8.41 -14.39 8.26
N LEU A 71 8.00 -13.18 8.66
CA LEU A 71 6.97 -13.01 9.69
C LEU A 71 5.60 -13.54 9.24
N ARG A 72 5.24 -13.41 7.96
CA ARG A 72 4.04 -14.04 7.40
C ARG A 72 4.13 -15.56 7.43
N ALA A 73 5.28 -16.13 7.10
CA ALA A 73 5.50 -17.57 7.18
C ALA A 73 5.33 -18.08 8.63
N VAL A 74 5.89 -17.37 9.62
CA VAL A 74 5.70 -17.68 11.05
C VAL A 74 4.23 -17.56 11.45
N ALA A 75 3.53 -16.52 10.99
CA ALA A 75 2.11 -16.33 11.26
C ALA A 75 1.26 -17.50 10.71
N VAL A 76 1.52 -17.95 9.48
CA VAL A 76 0.86 -19.12 8.89
C VAL A 76 1.22 -20.40 9.65
N ALA A 77 2.49 -20.61 10.01
CA ALA A 77 2.94 -21.77 10.77
C ALA A 77 2.24 -21.84 12.15
N ALA A 78 2.08 -20.71 12.83
CA ALA A 78 1.35 -20.64 14.09
C ALA A 78 -0.13 -21.04 13.93
N VAL A 79 -0.79 -20.63 12.84
CA VAL A 79 -2.17 -21.03 12.53
C VAL A 79 -2.25 -22.54 12.25
N VAL A 80 -1.30 -23.10 11.51
CA VAL A 80 -1.24 -24.55 11.26
C VAL A 80 -1.05 -25.30 12.57
N ALA A 81 -0.07 -24.91 13.39
CA ALA A 81 0.18 -25.52 14.70
C ALA A 81 -1.02 -25.45 15.64
N TYR A 82 -1.79 -24.34 15.61
CA TYR A 82 -3.05 -24.24 16.36
C TYR A 82 -4.07 -25.30 15.92
N HIS A 83 -4.24 -25.52 14.61
CA HIS A 83 -5.18 -26.55 14.12
C HIS A 83 -4.69 -27.98 14.38
N LEU A 84 -3.39 -28.18 14.58
CA LEU A 84 -2.81 -29.45 15.01
C LEU A 84 -2.92 -29.68 16.53
N GLY A 85 -3.33 -28.68 17.31
CA GLY A 85 -3.40 -28.75 18.77
C GLY A 85 -2.06 -28.48 19.48
N GLU A 86 -1.03 -28.08 18.74
CA GLU A 86 0.35 -27.92 19.24
C GLU A 86 0.63 -26.53 19.81
N LEU A 87 -0.18 -25.53 19.44
CA LEU A 87 0.02 -24.14 19.86
C LEU A 87 -1.28 -23.44 20.23
N PRO A 88 -1.69 -23.48 21.51
CA PRO A 88 -2.78 -22.65 22.03
C PRO A 88 -2.53 -21.17 21.69
N GLY A 89 -3.54 -20.48 21.18
CA GLY A 89 -3.42 -19.07 20.76
C GLY A 89 -2.81 -18.85 19.37
N GLY A 90 -2.39 -19.90 18.64
CA GLY A 90 -1.82 -19.74 17.30
C GLY A 90 -2.78 -19.16 16.25
N PHE A 91 -4.10 -19.13 16.53
CA PHE A 91 -5.09 -18.41 15.73
C PHE A 91 -4.78 -16.90 15.58
N LEU A 92 -4.05 -16.30 16.53
CA LEU A 92 -3.57 -14.92 16.45
C LEU A 92 -2.64 -14.67 15.25
N GLY A 93 -2.09 -15.74 14.66
CA GLY A 93 -1.34 -15.64 13.41
C GLY A 93 -2.16 -15.00 12.28
N VAL A 94 -3.48 -15.18 12.24
CA VAL A 94 -4.32 -14.52 11.23
C VAL A 94 -4.31 -12.99 11.39
N ASP A 95 -4.39 -12.49 12.63
CA ASP A 95 -4.32 -11.04 12.91
C ASP A 95 -2.95 -10.47 12.53
N VAL A 96 -1.87 -11.17 12.87
CA VAL A 96 -0.51 -10.77 12.47
C VAL A 96 -0.39 -10.71 10.96
N PHE A 97 -0.92 -11.72 10.25
CA PHE A 97 -0.93 -11.74 8.79
C PHE A 97 -1.68 -10.54 8.21
N PHE A 98 -2.87 -10.24 8.72
CA PHE A 98 -3.67 -9.08 8.32
C PHE A 98 -2.95 -7.74 8.58
N VAL A 99 -2.31 -7.56 9.75
CA VAL A 99 -1.53 -6.36 10.05
C VAL A 99 -0.39 -6.19 9.05
N ILE A 100 0.36 -7.26 8.75
CA ILE A 100 1.46 -7.20 7.78
C ILE A 100 0.93 -6.87 6.37
N SER A 101 -0.17 -7.50 5.99
CA SER A 101 -0.85 -7.29 4.71
C SER A 101 -1.29 -5.83 4.52
N GLY A 102 -1.96 -5.26 5.53
CA GLY A 102 -2.36 -3.85 5.53
C GLY A 102 -1.16 -2.89 5.47
N PHE A 103 -0.08 -3.20 6.20
CA PHE A 103 1.15 -2.43 6.17
C PHE A 103 1.81 -2.43 4.79
N LEU A 104 1.99 -3.62 4.20
CA LEU A 104 2.69 -3.79 2.93
C LEU A 104 1.97 -3.08 1.78
N ILE A 105 0.66 -3.27 1.65
CA ILE A 105 -0.10 -2.63 0.58
C ILE A 105 -0.16 -1.12 0.76
N THR A 106 -0.40 -0.63 1.97
CA THR A 106 -0.41 0.82 2.22
C THR A 106 0.94 1.46 1.92
N ARG A 107 2.03 0.81 2.34
CA ARG A 107 3.39 1.28 2.03
C ARG A 107 3.65 1.32 0.52
N LEU A 108 3.20 0.29 -0.22
CA LEU A 108 3.34 0.23 -1.67
C LEU A 108 2.59 1.38 -2.36
N LEU A 109 1.33 1.62 -1.96
CA LEU A 109 0.49 2.66 -2.53
C LEU A 109 1.05 4.06 -2.27
N LEU A 110 1.48 4.34 -1.03
CA LEU A 110 2.09 5.61 -0.66
C LEU A 110 3.40 5.83 -1.45
N ALA A 111 4.28 4.83 -1.49
CA ALA A 111 5.54 4.91 -2.24
C ALA A 111 5.32 5.11 -3.75
N GLU A 112 4.32 4.47 -4.34
CA GLU A 112 3.96 4.69 -5.75
C GLU A 112 3.50 6.13 -6.01
N HIS A 113 2.64 6.64 -5.12
CA HIS A 113 2.16 8.01 -5.20
C HIS A 113 3.27 9.04 -5.03
N GLU A 114 4.18 8.87 -4.08
CA GLU A 114 5.34 9.76 -3.91
C GLU A 114 6.24 9.80 -5.14
N ARG A 115 6.42 8.64 -5.78
CA ARG A 115 7.29 8.51 -6.95
C ARG A 115 6.66 9.06 -8.23
N THR A 116 5.35 8.93 -8.39
CA THR A 116 4.67 9.18 -9.67
C THR A 116 3.55 10.21 -9.63
N GLY A 117 3.23 10.73 -8.43
CA GLY A 117 2.11 11.65 -8.19
C GLY A 117 0.72 10.99 -8.29
N ARG A 118 0.63 9.69 -8.59
CA ARG A 118 -0.64 8.97 -8.75
C ARG A 118 -0.51 7.50 -8.35
N ILE A 119 -1.64 6.82 -8.20
CA ILE A 119 -1.68 5.37 -7.95
C ILE A 119 -2.27 4.71 -9.20
N ALA A 120 -1.53 3.80 -9.84
CA ALA A 120 -2.03 3.04 -10.98
C ALA A 120 -2.91 1.87 -10.50
N ILE A 121 -4.15 2.17 -10.08
CA ILE A 121 -5.07 1.21 -9.45
C ILE A 121 -5.31 -0.03 -10.33
N GLY A 122 -5.56 0.13 -11.63
CA GLY A 122 -5.74 -1.00 -12.55
C GLY A 122 -4.50 -1.89 -12.66
N ALA A 123 -3.31 -1.31 -12.65
CA ALA A 123 -2.06 -2.07 -12.66
C ALA A 123 -1.83 -2.78 -11.31
N PHE A 124 -2.22 -2.16 -10.20
CA PHE A 124 -2.19 -2.75 -8.87
C PHE A 124 -3.09 -4.01 -8.80
N TRP A 125 -4.36 -3.89 -9.18
CA TRP A 125 -5.28 -5.05 -9.19
C TRP A 125 -4.84 -6.12 -10.20
N GLY A 126 -4.40 -5.72 -11.39
CA GLY A 126 -3.96 -6.67 -12.43
C GLY A 126 -2.69 -7.47 -12.05
N ARG A 127 -1.75 -6.90 -11.29
CA ARG A 127 -0.61 -7.66 -10.73
C ARG A 127 -1.08 -8.69 -9.70
N ARG A 128 -2.06 -8.31 -8.89
CA ARG A 128 -2.55 -9.13 -7.79
C ARG A 128 -3.39 -10.29 -8.28
N PHE A 129 -4.29 -10.04 -9.22
CA PHE A 129 -5.09 -11.06 -9.89
C PHE A 129 -4.20 -12.12 -10.57
N ARG A 130 -3.19 -11.71 -11.34
CA ARG A 130 -2.24 -12.64 -11.99
C ARG A 130 -1.40 -13.46 -11.00
N ARG A 131 -1.18 -12.94 -9.79
CA ARG A 131 -0.43 -13.62 -8.74
C ARG A 131 -1.28 -14.65 -7.99
N LEU A 132 -2.57 -14.41 -7.80
CA LEU A 132 -3.41 -15.18 -6.87
C LEU A 132 -4.42 -16.09 -7.57
N LEU A 133 -4.98 -15.66 -8.71
CA LEU A 133 -5.98 -16.45 -9.42
C LEU A 133 -5.45 -17.84 -9.84
N PRO A 134 -4.23 -18.00 -10.40
CA PRO A 134 -3.78 -19.32 -10.83
C PRO A 134 -3.74 -20.34 -9.68
N ALA A 135 -3.21 -19.94 -8.52
CA ALA A 135 -3.16 -20.80 -7.34
C ALA A 135 -4.56 -21.13 -6.80
N LEU A 136 -5.48 -20.15 -6.79
CA LEU A 136 -6.86 -20.36 -6.39
C LEU A 136 -7.57 -21.35 -7.33
N LEU A 137 -7.42 -21.21 -8.64
CA LEU A 137 -8.03 -22.13 -9.61
C LEU A 137 -7.52 -23.56 -9.44
N VAL A 138 -6.22 -23.75 -9.23
CA VAL A 138 -5.64 -25.07 -8.94
C VAL A 138 -6.25 -25.66 -7.67
N LEU A 139 -6.36 -24.87 -6.59
CA LEU A 139 -7.01 -25.29 -5.36
C LEU A 139 -8.46 -25.71 -5.60
N LEU A 140 -9.24 -24.89 -6.31
CA LEU A 140 -10.67 -25.17 -6.58
C LEU A 140 -10.84 -26.45 -7.40
N VAL A 141 -10.01 -26.68 -8.43
CA VAL A 141 -10.04 -27.91 -9.22
C VAL A 141 -9.66 -29.13 -8.36
N ALA A 142 -8.58 -29.02 -7.59
CA ALA A 142 -8.14 -30.11 -6.71
C ALA A 142 -9.23 -30.48 -5.69
N VAL A 143 -9.85 -29.49 -5.04
CA VAL A 143 -10.94 -29.71 -4.09
C VAL A 143 -12.17 -30.28 -4.78
N ALA A 144 -12.53 -29.82 -5.99
CA ALA A 144 -13.66 -30.36 -6.73
C ALA A 144 -13.47 -31.84 -7.07
N LEU A 145 -12.27 -32.23 -7.55
CA LEU A 145 -11.94 -33.61 -7.87
C LEU A 145 -11.92 -34.51 -6.62
N ALA A 146 -11.25 -34.07 -5.55
CA ALA A 146 -11.18 -34.81 -4.29
C ALA A 146 -12.59 -34.97 -3.66
N SER A 147 -13.37 -33.90 -3.62
CA SER A 147 -14.74 -33.94 -3.09
C SER A 147 -15.63 -34.88 -3.89
N ARG A 148 -15.50 -34.89 -5.22
CA ARG A 148 -16.28 -35.79 -6.09
C ARG A 148 -15.93 -37.27 -5.87
N ALA A 149 -14.70 -37.57 -5.47
CA ALA A 149 -14.23 -38.92 -5.20
C ALA A 149 -14.60 -39.42 -3.80
N GLU A 150 -14.55 -38.55 -2.78
CA GLU A 150 -14.64 -38.96 -1.36
C GLU A 150 -15.98 -38.60 -0.68
N LEU A 151 -16.73 -37.62 -1.19
CA LEU A 151 -17.90 -37.08 -0.50
C LEU A 151 -19.22 -37.49 -1.16
N PRO A 152 -20.30 -37.66 -0.36
CA PRO A 152 -21.61 -37.98 -0.89
C PRO A 152 -22.19 -36.81 -1.70
N GLY A 153 -23.00 -37.13 -2.71
CA GLY A 153 -23.49 -36.16 -3.71
C GLY A 153 -24.18 -34.92 -3.14
N TRP A 154 -24.90 -35.05 -2.02
CA TRP A 154 -25.57 -33.93 -1.37
C TRP A 154 -24.60 -32.86 -0.83
N ARG A 155 -23.35 -33.22 -0.49
CA ARG A 155 -22.31 -32.25 -0.07
C ARG A 155 -21.69 -31.49 -1.24
N LEU A 156 -21.75 -32.03 -2.45
CA LEU A 156 -21.13 -31.41 -3.62
C LEU A 156 -21.79 -30.08 -3.99
N THR A 157 -23.09 -29.94 -3.77
CA THR A 157 -23.82 -28.69 -4.01
C THR A 157 -23.31 -27.56 -3.09
N GLU A 158 -23.09 -27.85 -1.82
CA GLU A 158 -22.55 -26.88 -0.86
C GLU A 158 -21.11 -26.48 -1.22
N ILE A 159 -20.24 -27.46 -1.51
CA ILE A 159 -18.85 -27.20 -1.89
C ILE A 159 -18.75 -26.39 -3.17
N ARG A 160 -19.67 -26.61 -4.13
CA ARG A 160 -19.76 -25.78 -5.34
C ARG A 160 -20.09 -24.33 -4.99
N ASN A 161 -21.04 -24.09 -4.10
CA ASN A 161 -21.39 -22.74 -3.67
C ASN A 161 -20.23 -22.07 -2.92
N ASP A 162 -19.49 -22.83 -2.12
CA ASP A 162 -18.30 -22.35 -1.42
C ASP A 162 -17.17 -22.01 -2.41
N ALA A 163 -17.00 -22.81 -3.47
CA ALA A 163 -16.07 -22.55 -4.54
C ALA A 163 -16.40 -21.25 -5.29
N PHE A 164 -17.68 -20.99 -5.57
CA PHE A 164 -18.10 -19.69 -6.12
C PHE A 164 -17.85 -18.55 -5.15
N GLY A 165 -18.11 -18.74 -3.86
CA GLY A 165 -17.77 -17.76 -2.82
C GLY A 165 -16.28 -17.45 -2.78
N ALA A 166 -15.42 -18.47 -2.86
CA ALA A 166 -13.97 -18.30 -2.89
C ALA A 166 -13.49 -17.59 -4.17
N LEU A 167 -14.02 -17.98 -5.33
CA LEU A 167 -13.67 -17.37 -6.62
C LEU A 167 -14.07 -15.89 -6.70
N ALA A 168 -15.23 -15.54 -6.12
CA ALA A 168 -15.72 -14.17 -6.05
C ALA A 168 -15.13 -13.38 -4.85
N TYR A 169 -14.24 -13.98 -4.06
CA TYR A 169 -13.67 -13.40 -2.85
C TYR A 169 -14.70 -12.91 -1.82
N VAL A 170 -15.79 -13.69 -1.67
CA VAL A 170 -16.87 -13.48 -0.68
C VAL A 170 -17.14 -14.73 0.16
N ALA A 171 -16.20 -15.69 0.19
CA ALA A 171 -16.33 -16.93 0.94
C ALA A 171 -16.67 -16.70 2.42
N ASN A 172 -16.09 -15.66 3.03
CA ASN A 172 -16.37 -15.29 4.41
C ASN A 172 -17.86 -15.00 4.65
N TRP A 173 -18.50 -14.22 3.77
CA TRP A 173 -19.94 -13.94 3.86
C TRP A 173 -20.79 -15.14 3.48
N ARG A 174 -20.34 -15.97 2.54
CA ARG A 174 -21.00 -17.23 2.20
C ARG A 174 -21.10 -18.16 3.41
N PHE A 175 -20.05 -18.27 4.23
CA PHE A 175 -20.07 -19.09 5.45
C PHE A 175 -20.95 -18.49 6.55
N VAL A 176 -20.96 -17.15 6.68
CA VAL A 176 -21.90 -16.46 7.58
C VAL A 176 -23.35 -16.75 7.20
N LEU A 177 -23.70 -16.64 5.92
CA LEU A 177 -25.06 -16.76 5.44
C LEU A 177 -25.60 -18.19 5.45
N SER A 178 -24.73 -19.21 5.34
CA SER A 178 -25.15 -20.60 5.48
C SER A 178 -25.28 -21.07 6.93
N GLY A 179 -24.92 -20.24 7.90
CA GLY A 179 -24.87 -20.64 9.30
C GLY A 179 -23.82 -21.74 9.56
N GLU A 180 -22.78 -21.84 8.73
CA GLU A 180 -21.70 -22.79 8.97
C GLU A 180 -20.89 -22.28 10.16
N SER A 181 -21.01 -22.95 11.30
CA SER A 181 -20.26 -22.54 12.47
C SER A 181 -18.79 -22.89 12.31
N TYR A 182 -17.92 -21.89 12.53
CA TYR A 182 -16.48 -22.08 12.48
C TYR A 182 -16.00 -23.00 13.63
N PHE A 183 -16.66 -22.90 14.78
CA PHE A 183 -16.22 -23.49 16.06
C PHE A 183 -16.91 -24.81 16.41
N THR A 184 -18.06 -25.13 15.81
CA THR A 184 -18.70 -26.43 16.08
C THR A 184 -18.17 -27.54 15.16
N LYS A 185 -17.93 -28.70 15.74
CA LYS A 185 -17.51 -29.94 15.04
C LYS A 185 -18.74 -30.64 14.41
N GLY A 186 -19.50 -29.93 13.58
CA GLY A 186 -20.65 -30.47 12.85
C GLY A 186 -20.26 -31.42 11.71
N VAL A 187 -21.14 -31.61 10.73
CA VAL A 187 -20.81 -32.29 9.47
C VAL A 187 -19.54 -31.65 8.91
N GLY A 188 -18.45 -32.43 8.80
CA GLY A 188 -17.09 -31.91 8.72
C GLY A 188 -16.89 -30.69 7.80
N PRO A 189 -16.01 -29.77 8.21
CA PRO A 189 -15.88 -28.42 7.64
C PRO A 189 -15.70 -28.42 6.13
N SER A 190 -16.19 -27.37 5.46
CA SER A 190 -15.90 -27.18 4.03
C SER A 190 -14.37 -27.23 3.80
N PRO A 191 -13.86 -28.01 2.83
CA PRO A 191 -12.43 -28.01 2.50
C PRO A 191 -11.91 -26.63 2.08
N LEU A 192 -12.82 -25.75 1.64
CA LEU A 192 -12.53 -24.37 1.25
C LEU A 192 -12.66 -23.37 2.39
N ARG A 193 -12.94 -23.82 3.62
CA ARG A 193 -13.21 -22.94 4.76
C ARG A 193 -12.12 -21.89 4.94
N HIS A 194 -10.85 -22.26 4.84
CA HIS A 194 -9.69 -21.38 5.00
C HIS A 194 -9.66 -20.18 4.02
N THR A 195 -10.43 -20.20 2.93
CA THR A 195 -10.53 -19.08 1.97
C THR A 195 -11.24 -17.84 2.53
N TRP A 196 -11.87 -17.94 3.70
CA TRP A 196 -12.51 -16.80 4.37
C TRP A 196 -11.54 -15.64 4.62
N SER A 197 -10.31 -15.95 5.08
CA SER A 197 -9.32 -14.92 5.43
C SER A 197 -8.75 -14.26 4.18
N LEU A 198 -8.54 -15.04 3.11
CA LEU A 198 -8.19 -14.55 1.79
C LEU A 198 -9.26 -13.59 1.25
N ALA A 199 -10.55 -13.95 1.38
CA ALA A 199 -11.66 -13.10 0.94
C ALA A 199 -11.65 -11.73 1.64
N ILE A 200 -11.43 -11.68 2.96
CA ILE A 200 -11.30 -10.42 3.71
C ILE A 200 -10.12 -9.60 3.21
N GLU A 201 -8.96 -10.23 3.00
CA GLU A 201 -7.77 -9.57 2.46
C GLU A 201 -8.09 -8.91 1.10
N GLU A 202 -8.66 -9.68 0.17
CA GLU A 202 -9.01 -9.25 -1.18
C GLU A 202 -10.01 -8.10 -1.21
N GLN A 203 -11.05 -8.16 -0.37
CA GLN A 203 -12.02 -7.06 -0.22
C GLN A 203 -11.34 -5.77 0.24
N PHE A 204 -10.43 -5.86 1.21
CA PHE A 204 -9.63 -4.72 1.62
C PHE A 204 -8.75 -4.20 0.48
N TYR A 205 -8.12 -5.07 -0.30
CA TYR A 205 -7.26 -4.64 -1.41
C TYR A 205 -8.00 -4.16 -2.66
N LEU A 206 -9.29 -4.50 -2.79
CA LEU A 206 -10.16 -3.91 -3.76
C LEU A 206 -10.48 -2.46 -3.38
N LEU A 207 -10.90 -2.22 -2.12
CA LEU A 207 -11.37 -0.91 -1.67
C LEU A 207 -10.25 0.06 -1.26
N TRP A 208 -9.22 -0.43 -0.57
CA TRP A 208 -8.20 0.40 0.05
C TRP A 208 -7.40 1.29 -0.93
N PRO A 209 -6.99 0.81 -2.12
CA PRO A 209 -6.33 1.67 -3.11
C PRO A 209 -7.20 2.88 -3.52
N LEU A 210 -8.52 2.71 -3.58
CA LEU A 210 -9.46 3.79 -3.89
C LEU A 210 -9.52 4.80 -2.75
N VAL A 211 -9.61 4.31 -1.50
CA VAL A 211 -9.60 5.16 -0.30
C VAL A 211 -8.30 5.96 -0.22
N VAL A 212 -7.14 5.31 -0.37
CA VAL A 212 -5.84 5.98 -0.34
C VAL A 212 -5.73 7.00 -1.47
N ALA A 213 -6.10 6.65 -2.70
CA ALA A 213 -6.06 7.59 -3.82
C ALA A 213 -6.96 8.82 -3.58
N GLY A 214 -8.18 8.62 -3.06
CA GLY A 214 -9.10 9.70 -2.72
C GLY A 214 -8.56 10.61 -1.63
N VAL A 215 -8.04 10.04 -0.54
CA VAL A 215 -7.43 10.80 0.56
C VAL A 215 -6.23 11.62 0.09
N LEU A 216 -5.35 11.02 -0.72
CA LEU A 216 -4.17 11.70 -1.26
C LEU A 216 -4.55 12.82 -2.25
N ALA A 217 -5.63 12.65 -3.01
CA ALA A 217 -6.13 13.68 -3.91
C ALA A 217 -6.73 14.89 -3.16
N MET A 218 -7.35 14.66 -2.00
CA MET A 218 -7.99 15.70 -1.18
C MET A 218 -7.01 16.40 -0.24
N ALA A 219 -6.12 15.64 0.41
CA ALA A 219 -5.21 16.14 1.43
C ALA A 219 -3.88 16.58 0.80
N ARG A 220 -3.80 17.84 0.34
CA ARG A 220 -2.55 18.38 -0.26
C ARG A 220 -1.42 18.54 0.75
N ARG A 221 -1.74 18.88 2.01
CA ARG A 221 -0.77 18.97 3.13
C ARG A 221 -1.02 17.79 4.06
N ALA A 222 0.06 17.16 4.53
CA ALA A 222 0.01 16.02 5.46
C ALA A 222 -0.73 14.77 4.92
N ALA A 223 -0.76 14.56 3.60
CA ALA A 223 -1.49 13.48 2.92
C ALA A 223 -1.29 12.09 3.55
N ARG A 224 -0.05 11.72 3.90
CA ARG A 224 0.28 10.48 4.62
C ARG A 224 -0.42 10.37 5.96
N LEU A 225 -0.39 11.42 6.77
CA LEU A 225 -1.03 11.42 8.10
C LEU A 225 -2.55 11.32 7.98
N SER A 226 -3.14 11.90 6.93
CA SER A 226 -4.57 11.74 6.64
C SER A 226 -4.92 10.29 6.29
N VAL A 227 -4.09 9.60 5.49
CA VAL A 227 -4.26 8.15 5.24
C VAL A 227 -4.20 7.36 6.54
N GLY A 228 -3.25 7.70 7.42
CA GLY A 228 -3.16 7.15 8.76
C GLY A 228 -4.43 7.40 9.58
N ALA A 229 -4.89 8.64 9.67
CA ALA A 229 -6.09 9.00 10.43
C ALA A 229 -7.33 8.23 9.94
N VAL A 230 -7.51 8.08 8.63
CA VAL A 230 -8.59 7.27 8.05
C VAL A 230 -8.44 5.80 8.42
N ALA A 231 -7.23 5.23 8.30
CA ALA A 231 -6.97 3.85 8.72
C ALA A 231 -7.29 3.64 10.21
N LEU A 232 -6.87 4.57 11.07
CA LEU A 232 -7.15 4.52 12.50
C LEU A 232 -8.64 4.60 12.80
N ALA A 233 -9.36 5.55 12.18
CA ALA A 233 -10.79 5.73 12.37
C ALA A 233 -11.58 4.48 11.94
N VAL A 234 -11.28 3.93 10.77
CA VAL A 234 -11.91 2.69 10.28
C VAL A 234 -11.56 1.51 11.18
N GLY A 235 -10.30 1.40 11.63
CA GLY A 235 -9.86 0.31 12.49
C GLY A 235 -10.50 0.35 13.87
N VAL A 236 -10.57 1.51 14.51
CA VAL A 236 -11.28 1.70 15.78
C VAL A 236 -12.77 1.44 15.60
N GLY A 237 -13.39 1.98 14.53
CA GLY A 237 -14.79 1.72 14.21
C GLY A 237 -15.09 0.23 14.06
N SER A 238 -14.22 -0.52 13.37
CA SER A 238 -14.32 -1.97 13.21
C SER A 238 -14.19 -2.72 14.55
N ALA A 239 -13.24 -2.35 15.41
CA ALA A 239 -13.06 -2.97 16.72
C ALA A 239 -14.24 -2.68 17.68
N VAL A 240 -14.75 -1.45 17.67
CA VAL A 240 -15.95 -1.07 18.44
C VAL A 240 -17.17 -1.81 17.90
N TRP A 241 -17.33 -1.87 16.58
CA TRP A 241 -18.42 -2.58 15.94
C TRP A 241 -18.40 -4.07 16.28
N MET A 242 -17.21 -4.69 16.29
CA MET A 242 -17.03 -6.05 16.78
C MET A 242 -17.54 -6.21 18.22
N ALA A 243 -17.16 -5.32 19.14
CA ALA A 243 -17.66 -5.38 20.52
C ALA A 243 -19.19 -5.25 20.61
N VAL A 244 -19.79 -4.38 19.80
CA VAL A 244 -21.25 -4.18 19.75
C VAL A 244 -21.98 -5.42 19.23
N VAL A 245 -21.55 -5.95 18.08
CA VAL A 245 -22.16 -7.15 17.47
C VAL A 245 -22.05 -8.35 18.40
N SER A 246 -20.93 -8.47 19.11
CA SER A 246 -20.75 -9.53 20.09
C SER A 246 -21.73 -9.45 21.26
N GLY A 247 -22.07 -8.24 21.73
CA GLY A 247 -23.06 -8.04 22.79
C GLY A 247 -24.51 -8.35 22.39
N GLN A 248 -24.78 -8.60 21.09
CA GLN A 248 -26.12 -8.87 20.56
C GLN A 248 -26.48 -10.37 20.52
N GLY A 249 -25.60 -11.25 21.00
CA GLY A 249 -25.84 -12.70 21.03
C GLY A 249 -25.77 -13.38 19.65
N HIS A 250 -25.11 -12.76 18.67
CA HIS A 250 -24.84 -13.40 17.38
C HIS A 250 -23.87 -14.60 17.53
N ASP A 251 -23.96 -15.57 16.62
CA ASP A 251 -23.00 -16.69 16.56
C ASP A 251 -21.56 -16.17 16.38
N LEU A 252 -20.60 -16.77 17.08
CA LEU A 252 -19.19 -16.38 17.05
C LEU A 252 -18.63 -16.40 15.62
N SER A 253 -19.15 -17.26 14.75
CA SER A 253 -18.74 -17.36 13.34
C SER A 253 -19.02 -16.07 12.56
N ARG A 254 -20.10 -15.34 12.87
CA ARG A 254 -20.39 -14.05 12.24
C ARG A 254 -19.33 -13.01 12.55
N ILE A 255 -18.85 -13.01 13.79
CA ILE A 255 -17.83 -12.07 14.28
C ILE A 255 -16.46 -12.48 13.70
N TYR A 256 -16.20 -13.78 13.64
CA TYR A 256 -14.94 -14.33 13.15
C TYR A 256 -14.75 -14.13 11.63
N TYR A 257 -15.79 -14.35 10.83
CA TYR A 257 -15.75 -14.20 9.37
C TYR A 257 -16.06 -12.78 8.88
N GLY A 258 -16.61 -11.90 9.71
CA GLY A 258 -17.04 -10.57 9.31
C GLY A 258 -15.87 -9.70 8.87
N THR A 259 -15.90 -9.21 7.62
CA THR A 259 -14.90 -8.21 7.16
C THR A 259 -15.00 -6.94 8.01
N ASP A 260 -16.22 -6.54 8.34
CA ASP A 260 -16.55 -5.38 9.16
C ASP A 260 -16.00 -5.48 10.60
N THR A 261 -15.92 -6.68 11.16
CA THR A 261 -15.41 -6.94 12.51
C THR A 261 -13.92 -7.26 12.54
N ARG A 262 -13.30 -7.57 11.38
CA ARG A 262 -11.88 -8.00 11.30
C ARG A 262 -10.97 -7.02 10.56
N VAL A 263 -11.51 -6.04 9.83
CA VAL A 263 -10.70 -5.05 9.09
C VAL A 263 -9.82 -4.20 10.02
N PHE A 264 -10.10 -4.13 11.33
CA PHE A 264 -9.25 -3.43 12.30
C PHE A 264 -7.77 -3.87 12.24
N ALA A 265 -7.48 -5.16 12.00
CA ALA A 265 -6.11 -5.67 11.91
C ALA A 265 -5.40 -5.11 10.66
N LEU A 266 -6.06 -5.16 9.49
CA LEU A 266 -5.57 -4.58 8.24
C LEU A 266 -5.35 -3.06 8.38
N CYS A 267 -6.30 -2.37 8.99
CA CYS A 267 -6.22 -0.94 9.30
C CYS A 267 -5.09 -0.62 10.28
N GLY A 268 -4.81 -1.46 11.27
CA GLY A 268 -3.67 -1.31 12.18
C GLY A 268 -2.34 -1.32 11.43
N GLY A 269 -2.20 -2.20 10.43
CA GLY A 269 -1.07 -2.23 9.51
C GLY A 269 -0.99 -0.99 8.61
N ALA A 270 -2.11 -0.58 8.03
CA ALA A 270 -2.18 0.60 7.18
C ALA A 270 -1.80 1.88 7.95
N TRP A 271 -2.25 1.99 9.20
CA TRP A 271 -1.87 3.08 10.07
C TRP A 271 -0.35 3.03 10.35
N LEU A 272 0.26 1.89 10.70
CA LEU A 272 1.72 1.79 10.83
C LEU A 272 2.47 2.29 9.59
N ALA A 273 2.01 1.89 8.40
CA ALA A 273 2.65 2.28 7.14
C ALA A 273 2.60 3.79 6.91
N SER A 274 1.56 4.48 7.38
CA SER A 274 1.45 5.94 7.25
C SER A 274 2.49 6.71 8.08
N TRP A 275 2.95 6.12 9.18
CA TRP A 275 4.00 6.68 10.04
C TRP A 275 5.41 6.24 9.63
N TRP A 276 5.51 5.14 8.88
CA TRP A 276 6.76 4.63 8.34
C TRP A 276 7.12 5.34 7.02
N ASP A 277 7.89 6.41 7.13
CA ASP A 277 8.48 7.12 5.99
C ASP A 277 10.01 6.89 5.98
N PRO A 278 10.54 6.06 5.06
CA PRO A 278 11.99 5.80 4.97
C PRO A 278 12.80 7.05 4.66
N ALA A 279 12.27 7.97 3.84
CA ALA A 279 12.96 9.19 3.44
C ALA A 279 12.98 10.20 4.60
N ALA A 280 11.87 10.36 5.31
CA ALA A 280 11.85 11.15 6.54
C ALA A 280 12.67 10.49 7.66
N ALA A 281 12.71 9.16 7.76
CA ALA A 281 13.49 8.46 8.77
C ALA A 281 15.01 8.63 8.56
N ALA A 282 15.47 8.71 7.31
CA ALA A 282 16.86 9.03 6.98
C ALA A 282 17.22 10.50 7.27
N ALA A 283 16.27 11.42 7.10
CA ALA A 283 16.47 12.86 7.33
C ALA A 283 16.18 13.32 8.78
N SER A 284 15.58 12.47 9.63
CA SER A 284 15.17 12.84 10.99
C SER A 284 16.28 12.68 12.02
N ARG A 285 16.38 13.64 12.96
CA ARG A 285 17.17 13.46 14.18
C ARG A 285 16.75 12.17 14.94
N PRO A 286 17.70 11.38 15.50
CA PRO A 286 17.41 10.07 16.10
C PRO A 286 16.30 10.07 17.15
N ALA A 287 16.20 11.13 17.96
CA ALA A 287 15.20 11.26 19.01
C ALA A 287 13.77 11.43 18.46
N ARG A 288 13.59 12.24 17.41
CA ARG A 288 12.28 12.49 16.78
C ARG A 288 11.78 11.27 16.00
N ARG A 289 12.71 10.50 15.43
CA ARG A 289 12.44 9.21 14.79
C ARG A 289 11.93 8.18 15.81
N ARG A 290 12.67 7.98 16.92
CA ARG A 290 12.27 7.06 18.01
C ARG A 290 10.91 7.42 18.62
N HIS A 291 10.60 8.71 18.75
CA HIS A 291 9.29 9.15 19.24
C HIS A 291 8.15 8.76 18.28
N ARG A 292 8.28 9.03 16.97
CA ARG A 292 7.26 8.64 15.97
C ARG A 292 7.06 7.12 15.89
N GLU A 293 8.16 6.35 15.91
CA GLU A 293 8.11 4.88 15.92
C GLU A 293 7.41 4.35 17.18
N ARG A 294 7.65 4.94 18.36
CA ARG A 294 6.99 4.55 19.61
C ARG A 294 5.49 4.82 19.60
N TRP A 295 5.05 5.98 19.11
CA TRP A 295 3.62 6.28 19.01
C TRP A 295 2.94 5.39 17.99
N ALA A 296 3.58 5.16 16.83
CA ALA A 296 3.11 4.20 15.83
C ALA A 296 3.07 2.77 16.38
N LEU A 297 3.98 2.34 17.25
CA LEU A 297 3.83 1.01 17.86
C LEU A 297 2.70 1.01 18.90
N ALA A 298 2.62 2.06 19.71
CA ALA A 298 1.63 2.18 20.78
C ALA A 298 0.18 2.21 20.26
N GLY A 299 -0.11 2.96 19.20
CA GLY A 299 -1.47 3.01 18.66
C GLY A 299 -1.89 1.72 17.94
N THR A 300 -0.95 0.96 17.35
CA THR A 300 -1.28 -0.31 16.70
C THR A 300 -1.50 -1.35 17.76
N MET A 301 -0.62 -1.38 18.77
CA MET A 301 -0.85 -2.20 19.95
C MET A 301 -2.16 -1.83 20.63
N ALA A 302 -2.57 -0.56 20.68
CA ALA A 302 -3.84 -0.16 21.26
C ALA A 302 -5.04 -0.62 20.40
N VAL A 303 -5.00 -0.46 19.08
CA VAL A 303 -6.06 -0.93 18.18
C VAL A 303 -6.17 -2.45 18.19
N VAL A 304 -5.03 -3.15 18.14
CA VAL A 304 -4.98 -4.61 18.21
C VAL A 304 -5.44 -5.09 19.58
N ARG A 305 -4.97 -4.48 20.68
CA ARG A 305 -5.45 -4.82 22.03
C ARG A 305 -6.93 -4.50 22.21
N LEU A 306 -7.43 -3.41 21.65
CA LEU A 306 -8.85 -3.08 21.70
C LEU A 306 -9.69 -4.12 20.94
N GLY A 307 -9.24 -4.52 19.75
CA GLY A 307 -9.84 -5.62 19.01
C GLY A 307 -9.77 -6.93 19.80
N MET A 308 -8.61 -7.28 20.36
CA MET A 308 -8.45 -8.49 21.18
C MET A 308 -9.33 -8.44 22.44
N LEU A 309 -9.39 -7.32 23.15
CA LEU A 309 -10.27 -7.13 24.31
C LEU A 309 -11.74 -7.22 23.90
N ALA A 310 -12.12 -6.72 22.72
CA ALA A 310 -13.45 -6.92 22.17
C ALA A 310 -13.74 -8.39 21.79
N VAL A 311 -12.73 -9.21 21.49
CA VAL A 311 -12.87 -10.67 21.34
C VAL A 311 -12.97 -11.35 22.72
N PHE A 312 -12.12 -10.97 23.68
CA PHE A 312 -12.03 -11.61 25.00
C PHE A 312 -13.15 -11.19 25.96
N ALA A 313 -13.71 -9.99 25.84
CA ALA A 313 -14.84 -9.53 26.65
C ALA A 313 -16.14 -10.29 26.34
N VAL A 314 -16.13 -11.09 25.28
CA VAL A 314 -17.28 -11.84 24.74
C VAL A 314 -17.17 -13.31 25.14
N THR A 315 -15.99 -13.77 25.53
CA THR A 315 -15.75 -15.14 25.92
C THR A 315 -15.93 -15.30 27.42
N ASP A 316 -17.04 -15.92 27.85
CA ASP A 316 -16.90 -16.90 28.91
C ASP A 316 -15.83 -17.90 28.45
N HIS A 317 -14.83 -18.13 29.28
CA HIS A 317 -13.53 -18.75 28.97
C HIS A 317 -13.54 -20.15 28.30
N ALA A 318 -14.71 -20.68 27.92
CA ALA A 318 -14.89 -22.04 27.41
C ALA A 318 -15.22 -22.13 25.89
N ALA A 319 -15.57 -21.05 25.19
CA ALA A 319 -16.06 -21.15 23.81
C ALA A 319 -14.98 -21.04 22.71
N PHE A 320 -13.76 -20.63 23.06
CA PHE A 320 -12.65 -20.43 22.11
C PHE A 320 -11.50 -21.45 22.29
N TYR A 321 -11.57 -22.30 23.32
CA TYR A 321 -10.55 -23.29 23.69
C TYR A 321 -11.05 -24.72 23.51
#